data_AF-A0A2X1PLU3-F1
#
_entry.id   AF-A0A2X1PLU3-F1
#
_cell.length_a   1.000
_cell.length_b   1.000
_cell.length_c   1.000
_cell.angle_alpha   90.00
_cell.angle_beta   90.00
_cell.angle_gamma   90.00
#
_symmetry.space_group_name_H-M   'P 1'
#
loop_
_entity.id
_entity.type
_entity.pdbx_description
1 polymer ?
#
loop_
_entity_poly.entity_id
_entity_poly.type
_entity_poly.pdbx_seq_one_letter_code
_entity_poly.pdbx_strand_id
1 'polypeptide(L)'
;MLYLEFLFLLLMLYIGSRYGGIGLGVVSGIGLAIEVFVFRMPVGKAPIDVMLIILAVVTCASVLEAAGGLKFMLQIAERILRKNPKRVTLLGPLVVYLLTFMLGTGHSVYTIMPIIGDVALKNKIRPRTSNGSVFGSIAISHHIKPTFCSCCILSR
;
A
#
# COMPACT_ATOMS: atom_id res chain seq x y z
N MET A 1 22.83 8.70 25.32
CA MET A 1 23.31 7.54 24.55
C MET A 1 22.21 7.04 23.63
N LEU A 2 21.16 6.40 24.17
CA LEU A 2 20.03 5.87 23.38
C LEU A 2 19.30 6.92 22.50
N TYR A 3 19.11 8.16 23.00
CA TYR A 3 18.45 9.23 22.22
C TYR A 3 19.26 9.68 20.99
N LEU A 4 20.59 9.60 21.02
CA LEU A 4 21.45 10.04 19.92
C LEU A 4 21.49 8.99 18.81
N GLU A 5 21.54 7.70 19.18
CA GLU A 5 21.42 6.56 18.26
C GLU A 5 20.03 6.53 17.62
N PHE A 6 18.97 6.73 18.41
CA PHE A 6 17.62 6.82 17.90
C PHE A 6 17.44 7.98 16.90
N LEU A 7 18.03 9.14 17.19
CA LEU A 7 18.00 10.29 16.28
C LEU A 7 18.81 10.01 14.98
N PHE A 8 19.94 9.32 15.10
CA PHE A 8 20.76 8.91 13.96
C PHE A 8 20.02 7.90 13.06
N LEU A 9 19.38 6.87 13.63
CA LEU A 9 18.51 5.95 12.91
C LEU A 9 17.36 6.69 12.20
N LEU A 10 16.73 7.65 12.88
CA LEU A 10 15.63 8.42 12.32
C LEU A 10 16.10 9.27 11.12
N LEU A 11 17.28 9.88 11.21
CA LEU A 11 17.92 10.61 10.11
C LEU A 11 18.23 9.70 8.91
N MET A 12 18.83 8.53 9.15
CA MET A 12 19.11 7.56 8.09
C MET A 12 17.83 7.02 7.45
N LEU A 13 16.80 6.74 8.26
CA LEU A 13 15.50 6.31 7.77
C LEU A 13 14.82 7.38 6.91
N TYR A 14 14.89 8.66 7.35
CA TYR A 14 14.33 9.79 6.61
C TYR A 14 15.00 9.95 5.24
N ILE A 15 16.34 9.88 5.21
CA ILE A 15 17.11 9.93 3.96
C ILE A 15 16.74 8.73 3.08
N GLY A 16 16.68 7.52 3.63
CA GLY A 16 16.32 6.30 2.90
C GLY A 16 14.92 6.31 2.30
N SER A 17 13.93 6.84 3.02
CA SER A 17 12.54 6.94 2.55
C SER A 17 12.41 7.74 1.25
N ARG A 18 13.27 8.73 1.04
CA ARG A 18 13.32 9.59 -0.15
C ARG A 18 13.77 8.85 -1.42
N TYR A 19 14.50 7.75 -1.29
CA TYR A 19 15.04 6.96 -2.41
C TYR A 19 14.16 5.74 -2.78
N GLY A 20 12.98 5.59 -2.17
CA GLY A 20 12.02 4.55 -2.51
C GLY A 20 12.34 3.17 -1.93
N GLY A 21 11.72 2.12 -2.51
CA GLY A 21 11.70 0.76 -1.93
C GLY A 21 13.08 0.12 -1.73
N ILE A 22 13.91 0.09 -2.78
CA ILE A 22 15.27 -0.50 -2.70
C ILE A 22 16.20 0.39 -1.85
N GLY A 23 16.04 1.72 -1.95
CA GLY A 23 16.86 2.69 -1.22
C GLY A 23 16.68 2.61 0.30
N LEU A 24 15.47 2.36 0.77
CA LEU A 24 15.18 2.14 2.19
C LEU A 24 15.99 0.98 2.78
N GLY A 25 16.10 -0.13 2.05
CA GLY A 25 16.86 -1.31 2.51
C GLY A 25 18.36 -1.05 2.60
N VAL A 26 18.95 -0.45 1.55
CA VAL A 26 20.40 -0.19 1.48
C VAL A 26 20.82 0.87 2.49
N VAL A 27 20.10 1.99 2.57
CA VAL A 27 20.43 3.09 3.50
C VAL A 27 20.26 2.66 4.95
N SER A 28 19.22 1.88 5.26
CA SER A 28 19.01 1.32 6.60
C SER A 28 20.10 0.31 6.99
N GLY A 29 20.51 -0.56 6.04
CA GLY A 29 21.60 -1.52 6.27
C GLY A 29 22.96 -0.84 6.54
N ILE A 30 23.27 0.24 5.82
CA ILE A 30 24.48 1.04 6.07
C ILE A 30 24.39 1.75 7.41
N GLY A 31 23.22 2.31 7.76
CA GLY A 31 22.97 2.92 9.07
C GLY A 31 23.21 1.96 10.22
N LEU A 32 22.67 0.74 10.14
CA LEU A 32 22.89 -0.32 11.13
C LEU A 32 24.36 -0.75 11.21
N ALA A 33 25.06 -0.84 10.08
CA ALA A 33 26.49 -1.16 10.08
C ALA A 33 27.29 -0.08 10.81
N ILE A 34 27.02 1.20 10.54
CA ILE A 34 27.68 2.32 11.22
C ILE A 34 27.37 2.29 12.73
N GLU A 35 26.13 1.98 13.12
CA GLU A 35 25.74 1.90 14.52
C GLU A 35 26.45 0.78 15.28
N VAL A 36 26.60 -0.40 14.66
CA VAL A 36 27.30 -1.53 15.27
C VAL A 36 28.81 -1.31 15.33
N PHE A 37 29.44 -0.79 14.26
CA PHE A 37 30.89 -0.61 14.20
C PHE A 37 31.41 0.63 14.93
N VAL A 38 30.66 1.74 14.93
CA VAL A 38 31.09 3.02 15.51
C VAL A 38 30.56 3.20 16.94
N PHE A 39 29.28 2.94 17.17
CA PHE A 39 28.67 3.12 18.50
C PHE A 39 28.81 1.88 19.40
N ARG A 40 29.35 0.76 18.87
CA ARG A 40 29.63 -0.50 19.59
C ARG A 40 28.45 -1.05 20.40
N MET A 41 27.23 -0.89 19.90
CA MET A 41 26.07 -1.51 20.52
C MET A 41 26.12 -3.05 20.40
N PRO A 42 25.63 -3.79 21.41
CA PRO A 42 25.53 -5.24 21.32
C PRO A 42 24.58 -5.64 20.20
N VAL A 43 25.06 -6.52 19.32
CA VAL A 43 24.29 -7.00 18.15
C VAL A 43 23.08 -7.78 18.63
N GLY A 44 21.88 -7.31 18.27
CA GLY A 44 20.64 -8.03 18.53
C GLY A 44 20.58 -9.36 17.76
N LYS A 45 19.65 -10.24 18.16
CA LYS A 45 19.38 -11.48 17.42
C LYS A 45 18.72 -11.12 16.09
N ALA A 46 19.28 -11.60 14.98
CA ALA A 46 18.68 -11.41 13.66
C ALA A 46 17.31 -12.11 13.59
N PRO A 47 16.23 -11.43 13.15
CA PRO A 47 14.89 -11.98 13.12
C PRO A 47 14.66 -12.88 11.90
N ILE A 48 15.30 -14.06 11.90
CA ILE A 48 15.25 -15.04 10.80
C ILE A 48 13.82 -15.53 10.55
N ASP A 49 13.04 -15.74 11.62
CA ASP A 49 11.64 -16.16 11.52
C ASP A 49 10.81 -15.17 10.71
N VAL A 50 11.01 -13.87 10.96
CA VAL A 50 10.28 -12.80 10.26
C VAL A 50 10.70 -12.73 8.79
N MET A 51 11.98 -12.91 8.48
CA MET A 51 12.46 -12.93 7.10
C MET A 51 11.84 -14.08 6.31
N LEU A 52 11.75 -15.28 6.90
CA LEU A 52 11.11 -16.45 6.30
C LEU A 52 9.60 -16.25 6.11
N ILE A 53 8.91 -15.65 7.08
CA ILE A 53 7.48 -15.32 6.97
C ILE A 53 7.23 -14.35 5.81
N ILE A 54 8.04 -13.30 5.67
CA ILE A 54 7.91 -12.34 4.56
C ILE A 54 8.16 -13.03 3.21
N LEU A 55 9.22 -13.84 3.10
CA LEU A 55 9.51 -14.60 1.87
C LEU A 55 8.37 -15.56 1.51
N ALA A 56 7.78 -16.25 2.50
CA ALA A 56 6.65 -17.13 2.28
C ALA A 56 5.41 -16.38 1.75
N VAL A 57 5.05 -15.26 2.37
CA VAL A 57 3.88 -14.45 1.95
C VAL A 57 4.11 -13.84 0.56
N VAL A 58 5.29 -13.29 0.28
CA VAL A 58 5.60 -12.69 -1.03
C VAL A 58 5.58 -13.74 -2.14
N THR A 59 6.11 -14.94 -1.88
CA THR A 59 6.07 -16.05 -2.84
C THR A 59 4.64 -16.53 -3.08
N CYS A 60 3.82 -16.60 -2.03
CA CYS A 60 2.41 -16.94 -2.17
C CYS A 60 1.66 -15.89 -3.02
N ALA A 61 1.89 -14.61 -2.77
CA ALA A 61 1.29 -13.51 -3.53
C ALA A 61 1.71 -13.52 -5.01
N SER A 62 2.99 -13.78 -5.31
CA SER A 62 3.47 -13.84 -6.70
C SER A 62 2.89 -15.02 -7.46
N VAL A 63 2.74 -16.19 -6.82
CA VAL A 63 2.05 -17.35 -7.42
C VAL A 63 0.57 -17.05 -7.65
N LEU A 64 -0.11 -16.37 -6.72
CA LEU A 64 -1.51 -15.96 -6.88
C LEU A 64 -1.71 -14.99 -8.05
N GLU A 65 -0.79 -14.04 -8.23
CA GLU A 65 -0.80 -13.11 -9.36
C GLU A 65 -0.49 -13.82 -10.68
N ALA A 66 0.49 -14.73 -10.70
CA ALA A 66 0.86 -15.52 -11.87
C ALA A 66 -0.27 -16.48 -12.31
N ALA A 67 -1.03 -17.04 -11.36
CA ALA A 67 -2.19 -17.87 -11.62
C ALA A 67 -3.43 -17.08 -12.08
N GLY A 68 -3.37 -15.74 -12.08
CA GLY A 68 -4.50 -14.88 -12.44
C GLY A 68 -5.58 -14.76 -11.35
N GLY A 69 -5.33 -15.23 -10.12
CA GLY A 69 -6.28 -15.18 -9.02
C GLY A 69 -6.71 -13.76 -8.64
N LEU A 70 -5.78 -12.79 -8.74
CA LEU A 70 -6.09 -11.38 -8.53
C LEU A 70 -7.10 -10.84 -9.56
N LYS A 71 -6.99 -11.24 -10.83
CA LYS A 71 -7.93 -10.83 -11.88
C LYS A 71 -9.33 -11.39 -11.63
N PHE A 72 -9.43 -12.63 -11.16
CA PHE A 72 -10.70 -13.25 -10.79
C PHE A 72 -11.40 -12.53 -9.63
N MET A 73 -10.66 -12.20 -8.56
CA MET A 73 -11.22 -11.42 -7.44
C MET A 73 -11.69 -10.03 -7.90
N LEU A 74 -10.95 -9.37 -8.80
CA LEU A 74 -11.34 -8.07 -9.36
C LEU A 74 -12.63 -8.15 -10.19
N GLN A 75 -12.83 -9.21 -10.98
CA GLN A 75 -14.06 -9.41 -11.74
C GLN A 75 -15.28 -9.62 -10.84
N ILE A 76 -15.12 -10.39 -9.75
CA ILE A 76 -16.16 -10.56 -8.73
C ILE A 76 -16.49 -9.23 -8.08
N ALA A 77 -15.45 -8.48 -7.67
CA ALA A 77 -15.60 -7.14 -7.10
C ALA A 77 -16.38 -6.21 -8.03
N GLU A 78 -16.03 -6.17 -9.33
CA GLU A 78 -16.72 -5.35 -10.31
C GLU A 78 -18.19 -5.75 -10.46
N ARG A 79 -18.49 -7.06 -10.52
CA ARG A 79 -19.86 -7.57 -10.64
C ARG A 79 -20.70 -7.20 -9.42
N ILE A 80 -20.15 -7.30 -8.21
CA ILE A 80 -20.82 -6.90 -6.96
C ILE A 80 -21.11 -5.40 -6.96
N LEU A 81 -20.14 -4.58 -7.37
CA LEU A 81 -20.24 -3.13 -7.37
C LEU A 81 -21.25 -2.62 -8.42
N ARG A 82 -21.30 -3.27 -9.59
CA ARG A 82 -22.30 -3.00 -10.63
C ARG A 82 -23.72 -3.43 -10.25
N LYS A 83 -23.87 -4.48 -9.43
CA LYS A 83 -25.20 -4.98 -9.01
C LYS A 83 -25.90 -4.04 -8.03
N ASN A 84 -25.16 -3.24 -7.26
CA ASN A 84 -25.71 -2.32 -6.26
C ASN A 84 -25.07 -0.91 -6.31
N PRO A 85 -25.32 -0.13 -7.38
CA PRO A 85 -24.64 1.15 -7.62
C PRO A 85 -24.95 2.21 -6.56
N LYS A 86 -26.13 2.19 -5.94
CA LYS A 86 -26.52 3.18 -4.90
C LYS A 86 -25.66 3.11 -3.63
N ARG A 87 -24.91 2.02 -3.38
CA ARG A 87 -24.09 1.80 -2.18
C ARG A 87 -22.58 1.73 -2.45
N VAL A 88 -22.11 2.23 -3.60
CA VAL A 88 -20.68 2.18 -4.01
C VAL A 88 -19.76 2.84 -2.98
N THR A 89 -20.22 3.88 -2.28
CA THR A 89 -19.45 4.57 -1.22
C THR A 89 -19.19 3.71 0.03
N LEU A 90 -20.01 2.70 0.29
CA LEU A 90 -19.82 1.75 1.41
C LEU A 90 -19.20 0.43 0.92
N LEU A 91 -19.65 -0.08 -0.22
CA LEU A 91 -19.11 -1.32 -0.78
C LEU A 91 -17.68 -1.16 -1.32
N GLY A 92 -17.33 0.01 -1.86
CA GLY A 92 -15.99 0.27 -2.39
C GLY A 92 -14.90 -0.01 -1.35
N PRO A 93 -14.90 0.70 -0.20
CA PRO A 93 -13.90 0.48 0.86
C PRO A 93 -13.92 -0.95 1.42
N LEU A 94 -15.10 -1.57 1.53
CA LEU A 94 -15.24 -2.93 2.06
C LEU A 94 -14.58 -3.97 1.15
N VAL A 95 -14.77 -3.85 -0.16
CA VAL A 95 -14.15 -4.73 -1.15
C VAL A 95 -12.63 -4.54 -1.18
N VAL A 96 -12.15 -3.29 -1.10
CA VAL A 96 -10.71 -3.00 -1.02
C VAL A 96 -10.11 -3.61 0.26
N TYR A 97 -10.78 -3.45 1.41
CA TYR A 97 -10.33 -4.02 2.67
C TYR A 97 -10.23 -5.55 2.61
N LEU A 98 -11.25 -6.21 2.06
CA LEU A 98 -11.27 -7.67 1.90
C LEU A 98 -10.16 -8.14 0.96
N LEU A 99 -9.93 -7.41 -0.14
CA LEU A 99 -8.85 -7.69 -1.08
C LEU A 99 -7.46 -7.52 -0.44
N THR A 100 -7.23 -6.41 0.26
CA THR A 100 -5.97 -6.15 0.98
C THR A 100 -5.73 -7.18 2.08
N PHE A 101 -6.78 -7.63 2.78
CA PHE A 101 -6.65 -8.68 3.78
C PHE A 101 -6.24 -10.03 3.17
N MET A 102 -6.78 -10.40 1.99
CA MET A 102 -6.40 -11.64 1.31
C MET A 102 -5.00 -11.59 0.69
N LEU A 103 -4.60 -10.46 0.09
CA LEU A 103 -3.29 -10.32 -0.55
C LEU A 103 -2.18 -9.89 0.41
N GLY A 104 -2.53 -9.35 1.59
CA GLY A 104 -1.57 -8.90 2.60
C GLY A 104 -0.77 -7.65 2.23
N THR A 105 -1.02 -7.03 1.06
CA THR A 105 -0.25 -5.88 0.58
C THR A 105 -1.13 -4.72 0.12
N GLY A 106 -0.64 -3.49 0.32
CA GLY A 106 -1.31 -2.28 -0.16
C GLY A 106 -1.21 -2.08 -1.68
N HIS A 107 -0.34 -2.82 -2.37
CA HIS A 107 -0.15 -2.67 -3.82
C HIS A 107 -1.37 -3.12 -4.63
N SER A 108 -2.20 -4.03 -4.11
CA SER A 108 -3.42 -4.48 -4.80
C SER A 108 -4.49 -3.39 -4.93
N VAL A 109 -4.43 -2.35 -4.09
CA VAL A 109 -5.38 -1.21 -4.10
C VAL A 109 -5.21 -0.34 -5.34
N TYR A 110 -4.00 -0.27 -5.90
CA TYR A 110 -3.75 0.52 -7.11
C TYR A 110 -4.54 0.01 -8.30
N THR A 111 -4.78 -1.30 -8.38
CA THR A 111 -5.50 -1.93 -9.49
C THR A 111 -7.02 -1.73 -9.41
N ILE A 112 -7.58 -1.53 -8.22
CA ILE A 112 -9.03 -1.36 -8.02
C ILE A 112 -9.49 0.10 -8.07
N MET A 113 -8.58 1.04 -7.83
CA MET A 113 -8.80 2.48 -7.96
C MET A 113 -9.47 2.88 -9.31
N PRO A 114 -8.97 2.47 -10.50
CA PRO A 114 -9.62 2.81 -11.77
C PRO A 114 -11.01 2.20 -11.91
N ILE A 115 -11.21 0.96 -11.45
CA ILE A 115 -12.49 0.24 -11.55
C ILE A 115 -13.60 0.97 -10.78
N ILE A 116 -13.28 1.46 -9.58
CA ILE A 116 -14.22 2.23 -8.76
C ILE A 116 -14.55 3.57 -9.44
N GLY A 117 -13.56 4.20 -10.07
CA GLY A 117 -13.75 5.41 -10.88
C GLY A 117 -14.73 5.18 -12.04
N ASP A 118 -14.56 4.09 -12.79
CA ASP A 118 -15.44 3.73 -13.90
C ASP A 118 -16.88 3.42 -13.45
N VAL A 119 -17.03 2.72 -12.32
CA VAL A 119 -18.37 2.41 -11.76
C VAL A 119 -19.05 3.68 -11.24
N ALA A 120 -18.30 4.62 -10.65
CA ALA A 120 -18.83 5.90 -10.20
C ALA A 120 -19.29 6.79 -11.37
N LEU A 121 -18.49 6.87 -12.45
CA LEU A 121 -18.81 7.64 -13.65
C LEU A 121 -20.07 7.13 -14.35
N LYS A 122 -20.17 5.80 -14.58
CA LYS A 122 -21.31 5.19 -15.29
C LYS A 122 -22.64 5.38 -14.57
N ASN A 123 -22.63 5.46 -13.24
CA ASN A 123 -23.85 5.62 -12.45
C ASN A 123 -24.18 7.10 -12.14
N LYS A 124 -23.41 8.07 -12.67
CA LYS A 124 -23.55 9.51 -12.40
C LYS A 124 -23.63 9.84 -10.90
N ILE A 125 -23.01 9.02 -10.06
CA ILE A 125 -22.99 9.23 -8.62
C ILE A 125 -21.81 10.16 -8.36
N ARG A 126 -22.10 11.45 -8.15
CA ARG A 126 -21.07 12.41 -7.73
C ARG A 126 -20.50 11.87 -6.41
N PRO A 127 -19.19 11.58 -6.29
CA PRO A 127 -18.61 11.16 -5.03
C PRO A 127 -18.77 12.31 -4.04
N ARG A 128 -19.87 12.31 -3.27
CA ARG A 128 -20.11 13.33 -2.26
C ARG A 128 -19.05 13.14 -1.18
N THR A 129 -18.34 14.23 -0.93
CA THR A 129 -17.07 14.36 -0.20
C THR A 129 -17.12 13.96 1.28
N SER A 130 -18.13 13.22 1.77
CA SER A 130 -18.17 12.80 3.18
C SER A 130 -17.30 11.57 3.45
N ASN A 131 -17.12 10.68 2.47
CA ASN A 131 -16.35 9.42 2.64
C ASN A 131 -15.15 9.32 1.67
N GLY A 132 -14.96 10.31 0.78
CA GLY A 132 -13.81 10.38 -0.13
C GLY A 132 -12.48 10.59 0.58
N SER A 133 -12.52 11.11 1.82
CA SER A 133 -11.36 11.28 2.68
C SER A 133 -10.75 9.95 3.11
N VAL A 134 -11.55 8.90 3.27
CA VAL A 134 -11.05 7.56 3.65
C VAL A 134 -10.30 6.94 2.47
N PHE A 135 -10.83 7.07 1.24
CA PHE A 135 -10.12 6.65 0.02
C PHE A 135 -8.84 7.44 -0.23
N GLY A 136 -8.80 8.70 0.20
CA GLY A 136 -7.58 9.49 0.28
C GLY A 136 -6.61 8.88 1.28
N SER A 137 -6.99 8.77 2.55
CA SER A 137 -6.10 8.34 3.64
C SER A 137 -5.54 6.93 3.46
N ILE A 138 -6.29 5.97 2.89
CA ILE A 138 -5.77 4.61 2.66
C ILE A 138 -4.78 4.59 1.47
N ALA A 139 -4.98 5.44 0.45
CA ALA A 139 -4.12 5.50 -0.73
C ALA A 139 -2.89 6.43 -0.56
N ILE A 140 -2.85 7.28 0.48
CA ILE A 140 -1.77 8.26 0.70
C ILE A 140 -0.52 7.63 1.37
N SER A 141 -0.60 6.40 1.91
CA SER A 141 0.56 5.83 2.63
C SER A 141 1.70 5.29 1.75
N HIS A 142 1.55 5.26 0.41
CA HIS A 142 2.67 5.01 -0.50
C HIS A 142 2.53 5.87 -1.77
N HIS A 143 3.27 6.98 -1.80
CA HIS A 143 3.86 7.63 -2.97
C HIS A 143 3.08 7.68 -4.31
N ILE A 144 1.75 7.85 -4.34
CA ILE A 144 0.99 8.22 -5.55
C ILE A 144 -0.27 9.04 -5.22
N LYS A 145 -0.19 10.34 -5.49
CA LYS A 145 -1.36 11.15 -5.86
C LYS A 145 -0.89 12.12 -6.95
N PRO A 146 -1.49 12.07 -8.16
CA PRO A 146 -2.63 12.96 -8.43
C PRO A 146 -3.71 12.43 -9.40
N THR A 147 -3.80 11.13 -9.72
CA THR A 147 -4.69 10.68 -10.83
C THR A 147 -6.19 10.87 -10.57
N PHE A 148 -6.65 10.76 -9.31
CA PHE A 148 -8.08 10.88 -9.00
C PHE A 148 -8.61 12.33 -9.01
N CYS A 149 -7.73 13.32 -8.78
CA CYS A 149 -8.13 14.73 -8.82
C CYS A 149 -8.22 15.23 -10.27
N SER A 150 -7.25 14.88 -11.11
CA SER A 150 -7.27 15.26 -12.52
C SER A 150 -8.43 14.64 -13.30
N CYS A 151 -8.79 13.37 -13.06
CA CYS A 151 -9.86 12.72 -13.83
C CYS A 151 -11.26 13.32 -13.51
N CYS A 152 -11.47 13.84 -12.30
CA CYS A 152 -12.75 14.47 -11.92
C CYS A 152 -12.83 15.95 -12.37
N ILE A 153 -11.70 16.62 -12.59
CA ILE A 153 -11.63 18.03 -13.01
C ILE A 153 -11.57 18.17 -14.55
N LEU A 154 -10.99 17.19 -15.26
CA LEU A 154 -10.81 17.23 -16.72
C LEU A 154 -12.03 16.72 -17.51
N SER A 155 -13.10 16.28 -16.84
CA SER A 155 -14.41 16.00 -17.46
C SER A 155 -15.33 17.21 -17.33
N ARG A 156 -14.86 18.35 -17.88
CA ARG A 156 -15.68 19.48 -18.30
C ARG A 156 -15.43 19.71 -19.78
#